data_AF-A0A9W7BJ18-F1
#
_entry.id   AF-A0A9W7BJ18-F1
#
_cell.length_a   1.000
_cell.length_b   1.000
_cell.length_c   1.000
_cell.angle_alpha   90.00
_cell.angle_beta   90.00
_cell.angle_gamma   90.00
#
_symmetry.space_group_name_H-M   'P 1'
#
loop_
_entity.id
_entity.type
_entity.pdbx_description
1 polymer ?
#
loop_
_entity_poly.entity_id
_entity_poly.type
_entity_poly.pdbx_seq_one_letter_code
_entity_poly.pdbx_strand_id
1 'polypeptide(L)'
;MHRQQGQVARLNLPTYADAGQIVAKGAIAFVKNQPKFTAFYLIGLVAALCFSGYTLSPQKIHQYDSIISSIDTSLEYEASQTYNQDYQVYYNSKGWFSCDSFCQRNKAKMERSLANLNLVRAESTSRVSDAKAVAGIYSEIGVNEVKDSFWSYFSRGTKFAKRQTMYDALFTGFRSASRNESTSEYLMKMVMQVRRERGAKRRAGNGGI
;
A
#
# COMPACT_ATOMS: atom_id res chain seq x y z
N MET A 1 59.98 -10.11 -14.08
CA MET A 1 59.33 -10.15 -12.75
C MET A 1 58.80 -8.76 -12.41
N HIS A 2 57.47 -8.55 -12.45
CA HIS A 2 56.72 -7.59 -11.63
C HIS A 2 55.23 -7.58 -12.00
N ARG A 3 54.38 -7.40 -10.96
CA ARG A 3 52.97 -6.90 -10.96
C ARG A 3 51.86 -7.86 -11.43
N GLN A 4 50.69 -8.02 -10.80
CA GLN A 4 50.01 -7.29 -9.71
C GLN A 4 49.19 -8.28 -8.86
N GLN A 5 49.18 -8.05 -7.54
CA GLN A 5 48.25 -8.68 -6.60
C GLN A 5 46.88 -7.99 -6.73
N GLY A 6 45.82 -8.76 -7.01
CA GLY A 6 44.45 -8.28 -7.03
C GLY A 6 43.98 -7.92 -5.62
N GLN A 7 43.76 -6.63 -5.36
CA GLN A 7 43.10 -6.16 -4.16
C GLN A 7 41.61 -6.49 -4.25
N VAL A 8 41.17 -7.42 -3.41
CA VAL A 8 39.75 -7.72 -3.21
C VAL A 8 39.14 -6.52 -2.47
N ALA A 9 38.37 -5.69 -3.17
CA ALA A 9 37.62 -4.60 -2.56
C ALA A 9 36.65 -5.19 -1.52
N ARG A 10 36.96 -5.00 -0.23
CA ARG A 10 36.03 -5.32 0.84
C ARG A 10 34.83 -4.40 0.72
N LEU A 11 33.66 -4.96 0.44
CA LEU A 11 32.38 -4.29 0.61
C LEU A 11 32.23 -3.96 2.10
N ASN A 12 32.58 -2.72 2.48
CA ASN A 12 32.17 -2.14 3.75
C ASN A 12 30.65 -1.97 3.69
N LEU A 13 29.94 -2.98 4.20
CA LEU A 13 28.54 -2.85 4.55
C LEU A 13 28.45 -1.72 5.59
N PRO A 14 27.59 -0.70 5.41
CA PRO A 14 27.44 0.36 6.40
C PRO A 14 27.01 -0.28 7.72
N THR A 15 27.88 -0.12 8.72
CA THR A 15 27.61 -0.50 10.10
C THR A 15 26.35 0.21 10.59
N TYR A 16 25.56 -0.42 11.47
CA TYR A 16 24.30 0.13 11.99
C TYR A 16 24.41 1.58 12.54
N ALA A 17 25.60 1.97 13.00
CA ALA A 17 25.93 3.34 13.40
C ALA A 17 25.79 4.37 12.26
N ASP A 18 26.21 4.02 11.03
CA ASP A 18 26.13 4.91 9.87
C ASP A 18 24.71 5.02 9.32
N ALA A 19 23.95 3.92 9.38
CA ALA A 19 22.51 3.94 9.06
C ALA A 19 21.76 4.89 10.01
N GLY A 20 22.09 4.86 11.31
CA GLY A 20 21.54 5.79 12.30
C GLY A 20 21.87 7.25 12.00
N GLN A 21 23.10 7.55 11.59
CA GLN A 21 23.50 8.91 11.24
C GLN A 21 22.86 9.42 9.94
N ILE A 22 22.66 8.55 8.94
CA ILE A 22 21.98 8.92 7.70
C ILE A 22 20.51 9.21 7.95
N VAL A 23 19.84 8.39 8.77
CA VAL A 23 18.45 8.64 9.19
C VAL A 23 18.35 9.92 10.01
N ALA A 24 19.27 10.15 10.96
CA ALA A 24 19.28 11.35 11.79
C ALA A 24 19.51 12.62 10.95
N LYS A 25 20.47 12.60 10.02
CA LYS A 25 20.73 13.73 9.11
C LYS A 25 19.57 13.97 8.15
N GLY A 26 18.93 12.91 7.65
CA GLY A 26 17.72 13.00 6.83
C GLY A 26 16.54 13.61 7.58
N ALA A 27 16.33 13.20 8.84
CA ALA A 27 15.31 13.77 9.71
C ALA A 27 15.58 15.26 10.00
N ILE A 28 16.82 15.63 10.31
CA ILE A 28 17.21 17.03 10.55
C ILE A 28 17.01 17.89 9.29
N ALA A 29 17.39 17.38 8.12
CA ALA A 29 17.20 18.09 6.85
C ALA A 29 15.71 18.25 6.51
N PHE A 30 14.89 17.23 6.76
CA PHE A 30 13.44 17.30 6.56
C PHE A 30 12.78 18.32 7.49
N VAL A 31 13.16 18.34 8.77
CA VAL A 31 12.66 19.32 9.76
C VAL A 31 13.02 20.74 9.35
N LYS A 32 14.24 20.97 8.85
CA LYS A 32 14.68 22.29 8.38
C LYS A 32 13.98 22.73 7.09
N ASN A 33 13.76 21.81 6.14
CA ASN A 33 13.19 22.14 4.84
C ASN A 33 11.66 22.26 4.87
N GLN A 34 10.98 21.64 5.84
CA GLN A 34 9.51 21.63 5.92
C GLN A 34 9.01 21.92 7.35
N PRO A 35 9.30 23.11 7.92
CA PRO A 35 8.96 23.45 9.31
C PRO A 35 7.45 23.47 9.58
N LYS A 36 6.63 23.80 8.57
CA LYS A 36 5.16 23.84 8.70
C LYS A 36 4.59 22.43 8.88
N PHE A 37 5.01 21.48 8.05
CA PHE A 37 4.52 20.10 8.13
C PHE A 37 4.98 19.39 9.40
N THR A 38 6.22 19.63 9.84
CA THR A 38 6.73 19.05 11.10
C THR A 38 6.05 19.66 12.32
N ALA A 39 5.75 20.96 12.31
CA ALA A 39 4.95 21.58 13.36
C ALA A 39 3.53 20.98 13.43
N PHE A 40 2.82 20.86 12.30
CA PHE A 40 1.50 20.21 12.27
C PHE A 40 1.55 18.75 12.74
N TYR A 41 2.61 18.01 12.39
CA TYR A 41 2.81 16.64 12.84
C TYR A 41 3.01 16.55 14.36
N LEU A 42 3.86 17.42 14.93
CA LEU A 42 4.10 17.47 16.38
C LEU A 42 2.85 17.90 17.14
N ILE A 43 2.12 18.89 16.62
CA ILE A 43 0.83 19.32 17.19
C ILE A 43 -0.18 18.16 17.15
N GLY A 44 -0.27 17.45 16.03
CA GLY A 44 -1.14 16.27 15.90
C GLY A 44 -0.77 15.15 16.87
N LEU A 45 0.53 14.92 17.08
CA LEU A 45 1.04 13.91 18.02
C LEU A 45 0.78 14.29 19.48
N VAL A 46 0.99 15.56 19.85
CA VAL A 46 0.67 16.06 21.19
C VAL A 46 -0.84 16.02 21.43
N ALA A 47 -1.66 16.43 20.47
CA ALA A 47 -3.11 16.33 20.56
C ALA A 47 -3.55 14.87 20.73
N ALA A 48 -2.99 13.94 19.95
CA ALA A 48 -3.30 12.51 20.08
C ALA A 48 -2.89 11.91 21.44
N LEU A 49 -1.83 12.39 22.08
CA LEU A 49 -1.40 11.86 23.39
C LEU A 49 -2.11 12.53 24.58
N CYS A 50 -2.46 13.82 24.47
CA CYS A 50 -2.97 14.60 25.60
C CYS A 50 -4.50 14.75 25.63
N PHE A 51 -5.21 14.58 24.50
CA PHE A 51 -6.67 14.64 24.50
C PHE A 51 -7.28 13.24 24.74
N SER A 52 -7.94 13.07 25.89
CA SER A 52 -8.73 11.86 26.23
C SER A 52 -10.23 12.02 25.93
N GLY A 53 -10.70 13.23 25.63
CA GLY A 53 -12.12 13.52 25.41
C GLY A 53 -12.92 13.61 26.72
N TYR A 54 -14.13 14.16 26.65
CA TYR A 54 -15.06 14.15 27.78
C TYR A 54 -15.86 12.84 27.78
N THR A 55 -16.12 12.29 28.97
CA THR A 55 -16.96 11.10 29.13
C THR A 55 -18.40 11.45 28.75
N LEU A 56 -19.03 10.62 27.89
CA LEU A 56 -20.43 10.83 27.52
C LEU A 56 -21.35 10.45 28.69
N SER A 57 -22.43 11.21 28.87
CA SER A 57 -23.52 10.80 29.77
C SER A 57 -24.14 9.47 29.31
N PRO A 58 -24.53 8.56 30.22
CA PRO A 58 -25.11 7.25 29.87
C PRO A 58 -26.30 7.32 28.89
N GLN A 59 -27.12 8.36 28.98
CA GLN A 59 -28.27 8.59 28.09
C GLN A 59 -27.86 8.75 26.62
N LYS A 60 -26.74 9.44 26.36
CA LYS A 60 -26.21 9.64 25.00
C LYS A 60 -25.59 8.38 24.43
N ILE A 61 -25.02 7.53 25.29
CA ILE A 61 -24.48 6.22 24.89
C ILE A 61 -25.61 5.34 24.38
N HIS A 62 -26.72 5.24 25.12
CA HIS A 62 -27.88 4.48 24.66
C HIS A 62 -28.48 5.02 23.36
N GLN A 63 -28.55 6.35 23.20
CA GLN A 63 -29.03 6.96 21.96
C GLN A 63 -28.09 6.63 20.79
N TYR A 64 -26.77 6.72 21.00
CA TYR A 64 -25.77 6.32 20.01
C TYR A 64 -25.91 4.84 19.62
N ASP A 65 -25.98 3.94 20.60
CA ASP A 65 -26.09 2.49 20.37
C ASP A 65 -27.40 2.13 19.65
N SER A 66 -28.50 2.81 19.95
CA SER A 66 -29.78 2.60 19.24
C SER A 66 -29.70 3.00 17.76
N ILE A 67 -28.98 4.09 17.44
CA ILE A 67 -28.81 4.51 16.04
C ILE A 67 -27.86 3.56 15.32
N ILE A 68 -26.74 3.18 15.94
CA ILE A 68 -25.76 2.28 15.34
C ILE A 68 -26.32 0.87 15.12
N SER A 69 -27.08 0.34 16.07
CA SER A 69 -27.72 -0.98 15.94
C SER A 69 -28.82 -1.01 14.86
N SER A 70 -29.36 0.16 14.47
CA SER A 70 -30.31 0.26 13.36
C SER A 70 -29.66 0.18 11.98
N ILE A 71 -28.32 0.23 11.90
CA ILE A 71 -27.58 0.16 10.64
C ILE A 71 -27.47 -1.31 10.24
N ASP A 72 -28.10 -1.64 9.12
CA ASP A 72 -28.02 -2.97 8.54
C ASP A 72 -26.67 -3.18 7.84
N THR A 73 -25.69 -3.64 8.62
CA THR A 73 -24.38 -4.02 8.11
C THR A 73 -24.43 -5.25 7.20
N SER A 74 -25.49 -6.06 7.27
CA SER A 74 -25.65 -7.24 6.42
C SER A 74 -26.01 -6.87 4.99
N LEU A 75 -26.86 -5.85 4.81
CA LEU A 75 -27.18 -5.28 3.49
C LEU A 75 -25.95 -4.69 2.79
N GLU A 76 -25.10 -3.94 3.51
CA GLU A 76 -23.86 -3.42 2.93
C GLU A 76 -22.91 -4.56 2.53
N TYR A 77 -22.79 -5.59 3.38
CA TYR A 77 -21.96 -6.75 3.10
C TYR A 77 -22.45 -7.51 1.87
N GLU A 78 -23.75 -7.81 1.77
CA GLU A 78 -24.35 -8.49 0.62
C GLU A 78 -24.13 -7.69 -0.67
N ALA A 79 -24.45 -6.39 -0.67
CA ALA A 79 -24.25 -5.52 -1.83
C ALA A 79 -22.77 -5.48 -2.27
N SER A 80 -21.84 -5.49 -1.31
CA SER A 80 -20.40 -5.55 -1.58
C SER A 80 -19.99 -6.89 -2.20
N GLN A 81 -20.54 -8.00 -1.70
CA GLN A 81 -20.30 -9.33 -2.26
C GLN A 81 -20.82 -9.43 -3.71
N THR A 82 -22.04 -8.97 -3.98
CA THR A 82 -22.61 -8.94 -5.33
C THR A 82 -21.75 -8.11 -6.28
N TYR A 83 -21.34 -6.90 -5.87
CA TYR A 83 -20.44 -6.08 -6.66
C TYR A 83 -19.11 -6.79 -6.93
N ASN A 84 -18.50 -7.41 -5.93
CA ASN A 84 -17.23 -8.11 -6.10
C ASN A 84 -17.37 -9.29 -7.06
N GLN A 85 -18.45 -10.06 -6.96
CA GLN A 85 -18.73 -11.15 -7.89
C GLN A 85 -18.88 -10.64 -9.33
N ASP A 86 -19.68 -9.59 -9.54
CA ASP A 86 -19.88 -8.99 -10.87
C ASP A 86 -18.59 -8.37 -11.43
N TYR A 87 -17.78 -7.77 -10.55
CA TYR A 87 -16.48 -7.22 -10.90
C TYR A 87 -15.52 -8.31 -11.38
N GLN A 88 -15.46 -9.46 -10.71
CA GLN A 88 -14.63 -10.59 -11.16
C GLN A 88 -15.09 -11.11 -12.52
N VAL A 89 -16.41 -11.24 -12.74
CA VAL A 89 -16.96 -11.67 -14.03
C VAL A 89 -16.58 -10.68 -15.15
N TYR A 90 -16.75 -9.37 -14.90
CA TYR A 90 -16.32 -8.33 -15.84
C TYR A 90 -14.81 -8.40 -16.11
N TYR A 91 -13.99 -8.48 -15.06
CA TYR A 91 -12.53 -8.51 -15.16
C TYR A 91 -12.05 -9.72 -15.97
N ASN A 92 -12.64 -10.90 -15.75
CA ASN A 92 -12.31 -12.12 -16.48
C ASN A 92 -12.79 -12.10 -17.93
N SER A 93 -13.84 -11.33 -18.24
CA SER A 93 -14.32 -11.14 -19.61
C SER A 93 -13.56 -10.09 -20.42
N LYS A 94 -12.65 -9.33 -19.78
CA LYS A 94 -11.91 -8.26 -20.43
C LYS A 94 -10.70 -8.81 -21.19
N GLY A 95 -10.63 -8.54 -22.49
CA GLY A 95 -9.44 -8.79 -23.30
C GLY A 95 -8.33 -7.77 -23.02
N TRP A 96 -7.10 -8.10 -23.42
CA TRP A 96 -5.92 -7.24 -23.21
C TRP A 96 -6.08 -5.85 -23.85
N PHE A 97 -6.77 -5.74 -24.99
CA PHE A 97 -7.02 -4.46 -25.69
C PHE A 97 -8.43 -4.27 -26.26
N SER A 98 -9.37 -5.19 -26.04
CA SER A 98 -10.73 -5.08 -26.59
C SER A 98 -11.79 -5.56 -25.61
N CYS A 99 -12.98 -4.97 -25.71
CA CYS A 99 -14.18 -5.33 -24.96
C CYS A 99 -15.29 -5.60 -25.97
N ASP A 100 -15.70 -6.85 -26.09
CA ASP A 100 -16.75 -7.30 -26.98
C ASP A 100 -18.16 -7.05 -26.39
N SER A 101 -19.21 -7.46 -27.10
CA SER A 101 -20.60 -7.30 -26.62
C SER A 101 -20.90 -8.08 -25.33
N PHE A 102 -20.13 -9.15 -25.04
CA PHE A 102 -20.23 -9.90 -23.80
C PHE A 102 -19.62 -9.14 -22.63
N CYS A 103 -18.40 -8.61 -22.82
CA CYS A 103 -17.72 -7.73 -21.87
C CYS A 103 -18.55 -6.47 -21.55
N GLN A 104 -19.17 -5.83 -22.54
CA GLN A 104 -20.03 -4.66 -22.33
C GLN A 104 -21.27 -4.99 -21.48
N ARG A 105 -21.87 -6.17 -21.67
CA ARG A 105 -23.00 -6.63 -20.85
C ARG A 105 -22.59 -6.86 -19.40
N ASN A 106 -21.45 -7.50 -19.17
CA ASN A 106 -20.93 -7.71 -17.81
C ASN A 106 -20.53 -6.40 -17.14
N LYS A 107 -19.99 -5.44 -17.91
CA LYS A 107 -19.71 -4.10 -17.44
C LYS A 107 -20.98 -3.39 -16.97
N ALA A 108 -22.04 -3.40 -17.78
CA ALA A 108 -23.32 -2.80 -17.40
C ALA A 108 -23.94 -3.46 -16.16
N LYS A 109 -23.76 -4.78 -15.99
CA LYS A 109 -24.18 -5.50 -14.78
C LYS A 109 -23.41 -5.02 -13.55
N MET A 110 -22.08 -4.95 -13.65
CA MET A 110 -21.19 -4.48 -12.58
C MET A 110 -21.46 -3.00 -12.22
N GLU A 111 -21.76 -2.15 -13.19
CA GLU A 111 -22.14 -0.75 -12.94
C GLU A 111 -23.46 -0.63 -12.16
N ARG A 112 -24.43 -1.51 -12.43
CA ARG A 112 -25.68 -1.56 -11.66
C ARG A 112 -25.45 -2.01 -10.21
N SER A 113 -24.63 -3.05 -10.00
CA SER A 113 -24.31 -3.49 -8.63
C SER A 113 -23.45 -2.47 -7.89
N LEU A 114 -22.56 -1.75 -8.59
CA LEU A 114 -21.85 -0.60 -8.02
C LEU A 114 -22.79 0.53 -7.61
N ALA A 115 -23.78 0.88 -8.45
CA ALA A 115 -24.77 1.88 -8.11
C ALA A 115 -25.57 1.48 -6.87
N ASN A 116 -26.01 0.22 -6.77
CA ASN A 116 -26.69 -0.31 -5.60
C ASN A 116 -25.82 -0.23 -4.33
N LEU A 117 -24.56 -0.68 -4.42
CA LEU A 117 -23.61 -0.60 -3.32
C LEU A 117 -23.40 0.85 -2.84
N ASN A 118 -23.32 1.81 -3.76
CA ASN A 118 -23.18 3.22 -3.41
C ASN A 118 -24.42 3.78 -2.72
N LEU A 119 -25.62 3.36 -3.11
CA LEU A 119 -26.87 3.76 -2.45
C LEU A 119 -26.91 3.24 -1.00
N VAL A 120 -26.64 1.96 -0.79
CA VAL A 120 -26.61 1.35 0.55
C VAL A 120 -25.54 2.01 1.43
N ARG A 121 -24.35 2.28 0.88
CA ARG A 121 -23.29 2.99 1.59
C ARG A 121 -23.65 4.43 1.93
N ALA A 122 -24.33 5.14 1.03
CA ALA A 122 -24.76 6.51 1.28
C ALA A 122 -25.75 6.58 2.45
N GLU A 123 -26.68 5.63 2.52
CA GLU A 123 -27.62 5.53 3.65
C GLU A 123 -26.91 5.12 4.96
N SER A 124 -26.01 4.14 4.90
CA SER A 124 -25.21 3.73 6.06
C SER A 124 -24.39 4.90 6.60
N THR A 125 -23.70 5.63 5.71
CA THR A 125 -22.89 6.81 6.10
C THR A 125 -23.72 7.96 6.64
N SER A 126 -24.95 8.22 6.14
CA SER A 126 -25.81 9.25 6.72
C SER A 126 -26.22 8.89 8.15
N ARG A 127 -26.63 7.64 8.40
CA ARG A 127 -26.99 7.16 9.75
C ARG A 127 -25.81 7.19 10.73
N VAL A 128 -24.62 6.81 10.27
CA VAL A 128 -23.38 6.94 11.06
C VAL A 128 -23.10 8.41 11.37
N SER A 129 -23.31 9.31 10.42
CA SER A 129 -23.09 10.74 10.64
C SER A 129 -24.06 11.32 11.68
N ASP A 130 -25.32 10.87 11.68
CA ASP A 130 -26.32 11.25 12.69
C ASP A 130 -25.93 10.73 14.07
N ALA A 131 -25.48 9.47 14.17
CA ALA A 131 -24.98 8.90 15.42
C ALA A 131 -23.78 9.70 15.97
N LYS A 132 -22.85 10.08 15.09
CA LYS A 132 -21.68 10.90 15.45
C LYS A 132 -22.07 12.31 15.90
N ALA A 133 -23.10 12.91 15.32
CA ALA A 133 -23.61 14.21 15.73
C ALA A 133 -24.16 14.17 17.18
N VAL A 134 -24.82 13.07 17.58
CA VAL A 134 -25.31 12.87 18.96
C VAL A 134 -24.17 12.70 19.95
N ALA A 135 -23.14 11.94 19.59
CA ALA A 135 -21.95 11.72 20.44
C ALA A 135 -21.14 13.02 20.63
N GLY A 136 -20.99 13.81 19.55
CA GLY A 136 -20.22 15.05 19.55
C GLY A 136 -18.72 14.82 19.28
N ILE A 137 -18.10 15.78 18.57
CA ILE A 137 -16.71 15.67 18.06
C ILE A 137 -15.66 15.59 19.18
N TYR A 138 -15.94 16.20 20.34
CA TYR A 138 -15.05 16.22 21.52
C TYR A 138 -15.32 15.08 22.51
N SER A 139 -16.25 14.19 22.21
CA SER A 139 -16.52 13.04 23.04
C SER A 139 -15.41 12.00 22.94
N GLU A 140 -15.30 11.14 23.95
CA GLU A 140 -14.33 10.04 23.95
C GLU A 140 -14.39 9.20 22.65
N ILE A 141 -15.60 8.95 22.13
CA ILE A 141 -15.83 8.24 20.86
C ILE A 141 -15.18 9.01 19.68
N GLY A 142 -15.43 10.32 19.58
CA GLY A 142 -14.87 11.15 18.51
C GLY A 142 -13.35 11.31 18.59
N VAL A 143 -12.81 11.46 19.80
CA VAL A 143 -11.35 11.58 20.02
C VAL A 143 -10.63 10.27 19.70
N ASN A 144 -11.21 9.13 20.05
CA ASN A 144 -10.65 7.82 19.70
C ASN A 144 -10.66 7.59 18.19
N GLU A 145 -11.71 7.99 17.48
CA GLU A 145 -11.75 7.91 16.01
C GLU A 145 -10.64 8.74 15.34
N VAL A 146 -10.39 9.96 15.84
CA VAL A 146 -9.32 10.84 15.32
C VAL A 146 -7.95 10.23 15.59
N LYS A 147 -7.74 9.65 16.78
CA LYS A 147 -6.49 8.92 17.12
C LYS A 147 -6.26 7.74 16.19
N ASP A 148 -7.28 6.91 15.98
CA ASP A 148 -7.19 5.74 15.10
C ASP A 148 -6.91 6.15 13.66
N SER A 149 -7.57 7.21 13.19
CA SER A 149 -7.31 7.80 11.88
C SER A 149 -5.86 8.28 11.76
N PHE A 150 -5.36 9.02 12.76
CA PHE A 150 -3.96 9.47 12.80
C PHE A 150 -2.98 8.30 12.74
N TRP A 151 -3.16 7.26 13.56
CA TRP A 151 -2.29 6.08 13.56
C TRP A 151 -2.39 5.27 12.27
N SER A 152 -3.57 5.17 11.67
CA SER A 152 -3.78 4.54 10.36
C SER A 152 -3.00 5.28 9.27
N TYR A 153 -3.11 6.61 9.19
CA TYR A 153 -2.35 7.42 8.24
C TYR A 153 -0.83 7.34 8.49
N PHE A 154 -0.41 7.37 9.75
CA PHE A 154 1.00 7.20 10.13
C PHE A 154 1.55 5.85 9.68
N SER A 155 0.81 4.76 9.92
CA SER A 155 1.20 3.41 9.50
C SER A 155 1.26 3.27 7.96
N ARG A 156 0.38 3.96 7.22
CA ARG A 156 0.40 4.01 5.76
C ARG A 156 1.63 4.78 5.25
N GLY A 157 1.94 5.91 5.88
CA GLY A 157 3.13 6.71 5.58
C GLY A 157 4.43 5.93 5.80
N THR A 158 4.56 5.22 6.92
CA THR A 158 5.74 4.38 7.18
C THR A 158 5.87 3.22 6.19
N LYS A 159 4.75 2.61 5.76
CA LYS A 159 4.76 1.58 4.68
C LYS A 159 5.18 2.17 3.33
N PHE A 160 4.73 3.39 2.99
CA PHE A 160 5.14 4.08 1.77
C PHE A 160 6.63 4.44 1.80
N ALA A 161 7.12 4.98 2.91
CA ALA A 161 8.54 5.27 3.11
C ALA A 161 9.40 4.00 2.96
N LYS A 162 8.97 2.87 3.52
CA LYS A 162 9.61 1.56 3.32
C LYS A 162 9.64 1.13 1.85
N ARG A 163 8.57 1.38 1.08
CA ARG A 163 8.56 1.09 -0.36
C ARG A 163 9.51 2.02 -1.12
N GLN A 164 9.53 3.30 -0.78
CA GLN A 164 10.41 4.28 -1.42
C GLN A 164 11.89 3.97 -1.15
N THR A 165 12.26 3.60 0.08
CA THR A 165 13.62 3.16 0.40
C THR A 165 13.96 1.81 -0.22
N MET A 166 12.99 0.90 -0.36
CA MET A 166 13.20 -0.36 -1.09
C MET A 166 13.44 -0.11 -2.59
N TYR A 167 12.66 0.78 -3.23
CA TYR A 167 12.91 1.18 -4.62
C TYR A 167 14.24 1.91 -4.76
N ASP A 168 14.58 2.82 -3.85
CA ASP A 168 15.86 3.53 -3.87
C ASP A 168 17.04 2.57 -3.66
N ALA A 169 16.93 1.59 -2.77
CA ALA A 169 17.93 0.53 -2.59
C ALA A 169 18.02 -0.39 -3.83
N LEU A 170 16.89 -0.75 -4.44
CA LEU A 170 16.84 -1.57 -5.65
C LEU A 170 17.49 -0.84 -6.83
N PHE A 171 17.16 0.44 -7.05
CA PHE A 171 17.71 1.23 -8.14
C PHE A 171 19.12 1.73 -7.87
N THR A 172 19.53 1.91 -6.61
CA THR A 172 20.93 2.17 -6.24
C THR A 172 21.78 0.92 -6.42
N GLY A 173 21.24 -0.27 -6.10
CA GLY A 173 21.86 -1.55 -6.45
C GLY A 173 21.99 -1.74 -7.97
N PHE A 174 20.95 -1.40 -8.72
CA PHE A 174 20.97 -1.43 -10.19
C PHE A 174 21.92 -0.39 -10.80
N ARG A 175 21.98 0.84 -10.27
CA ARG A 175 22.93 1.87 -10.72
C ARG A 175 24.37 1.53 -10.36
N SER A 176 24.60 0.92 -9.20
CA SER A 176 25.91 0.39 -8.82
C SER A 176 26.33 -0.80 -9.68
N ALA A 177 25.39 -1.63 -10.13
CA ALA A 177 25.64 -2.75 -11.04
C ALA A 177 25.74 -2.32 -12.52
N SER A 178 25.20 -1.16 -12.89
CA SER A 178 25.24 -0.58 -14.24
C SER A 178 26.55 0.15 -14.56
N ARG A 179 27.40 0.41 -13.56
CA ARG A 179 28.67 1.15 -13.74
C ARG A 179 29.88 0.23 -13.96
N ASN A 180 29.71 -1.08 -13.84
CA ASN A 180 30.73 -2.07 -14.19
C ASN A 180 30.29 -2.79 -15.47
N GLU A 181 31.14 -2.73 -16.51
CA GLU A 181 30.99 -3.35 -17.85
C GLU A 181 30.78 -4.88 -17.86
N SER A 182 30.55 -5.53 -16.72
CA SER A 182 30.45 -6.99 -16.58
C SER A 182 29.03 -7.55 -16.54
N THR A 183 27.99 -6.74 -16.33
CA THR A 183 26.59 -7.22 -16.28
C THR A 183 26.00 -7.54 -17.65
N SER A 184 26.39 -6.81 -18.69
CA SER A 184 26.04 -7.14 -20.09
C SER A 184 26.71 -8.45 -20.52
N GLU A 185 27.97 -8.69 -20.13
CA GLU A 185 28.64 -9.98 -20.34
C GLU A 185 27.97 -11.12 -19.57
N TYR A 186 27.55 -10.89 -18.33
CA TYR A 186 26.87 -11.91 -17.52
C TYR A 186 25.48 -12.27 -18.08
N LEU A 187 24.71 -11.25 -18.49
CA LEU A 187 23.41 -11.44 -19.14
C LEU A 187 23.57 -12.14 -20.50
N MET A 188 24.60 -11.79 -21.28
CA MET A 188 24.90 -12.43 -22.56
C MET A 188 25.35 -13.90 -22.37
N LYS A 189 26.16 -14.20 -21.35
CA LYS A 189 26.55 -15.59 -21.00
C LYS A 189 25.35 -16.42 -20.58
N MET A 190 24.43 -15.88 -19.78
CA MET A 190 23.17 -16.54 -19.40
C MET A 190 22.30 -16.86 -20.62
N VAL A 191 22.13 -15.90 -21.54
CA VAL A 191 21.34 -16.11 -22.77
C VAL A 191 22.00 -17.16 -23.68
N MET A 192 23.33 -17.14 -23.82
CA MET A 192 24.06 -18.16 -24.58
C MET A 192 23.93 -19.56 -23.94
N GLN A 193 24.02 -19.67 -22.61
CA GLN A 193 23.94 -20.93 -21.90
C GLN A 193 22.54 -21.57 -22.02
N VAL A 194 21.48 -20.77 -21.87
CA VAL A 194 20.09 -21.24 -22.10
C VAL A 194 19.87 -21.67 -23.55
N ARG A 195 20.45 -20.98 -24.53
CA ARG A 195 20.34 -21.37 -25.94
C ARG A 195 21.10 -22.67 -26.23
N ARG A 196 22.25 -22.90 -25.56
CA ARG A 196 23.04 -24.13 -25.68
C ARG A 196 22.31 -25.34 -25.08
N GLU A 197 21.65 -25.16 -23.95
CA GLU A 197 20.83 -26.21 -23.31
C GLU A 197 19.58 -26.57 -24.14
N ARG A 198 18.90 -25.57 -24.73
CA ARG A 198 17.78 -25.85 -25.66
C ARG A 198 18.25 -26.52 -26.96
N GLY A 199 19.44 -26.21 -27.44
CA GLY A 199 20.06 -26.88 -28.59
C GLY A 199 20.44 -28.33 -28.30
N ALA A 200 20.98 -28.61 -27.11
CA ALA A 200 21.32 -29.97 -26.67
C ALA A 200 20.06 -30.84 -26.47
N LYS A 201 19.00 -30.30 -25.86
CA LYS A 201 17.70 -30.99 -25.74
C LYS A 201 17.04 -31.29 -27.10
N ARG A 202 17.20 -30.42 -28.11
CA ARG A 202 16.69 -30.69 -29.47
C ARG A 202 17.46 -31.78 -30.23
N ARG A 203 18.74 -32.02 -29.92
CA ARG A 203 19.51 -33.14 -30.51
C ARG A 203 19.31 -34.47 -29.79
N ALA A 204 19.03 -34.45 -28.49
CA ALA A 204 18.74 -35.66 -27.72
C ALA A 204 17.30 -36.20 -27.94
N GLY A 205 16.37 -35.36 -28.39
CA GLY A 205 14.97 -35.75 -28.65
C GLY A 205 14.65 -36.23 -30.07
N ASN A 206 15.64 -36.32 -30.98
CA ASN A 206 15.42 -36.70 -32.39
C ASN A 206 16.25 -37.93 -32.82
N GLY A 207 16.63 -38.79 -31.86
CA GLY A 207 17.35 -40.04 -32.09
C GLY A 207 16.67 -41.24 -31.45
N GLY A 208 15.34 -41.20 -31.35
CA GLY A 208 14.51 -42.27 -30.78
C GLY A 208 13.32 -42.58 -31.67
N ILE A 209 13.59 -43.03 -32.89
CA ILE A 209 12.81 -44.03 -33.65
C ILE A 209 13.84 -44.93 -34.33
#